data_AF-A0A0A2HW16-F1
#
_entry.id   AF-A0A0A2HW16-F1
#
_cell.length_a   1.000
_cell.length_b   1.000
_cell.length_c   1.000
_cell.angle_alpha   90.00
_cell.angle_beta   90.00
_cell.angle_gamma   90.00
#
_symmetry.space_group_name_H-M   'P 1'
#
loop_
_entity.id
_entity.type
_entity.pdbx_description
1 polymer ?
#
loop_
_entity_poly.entity_id
_entity_poly.type
_entity_poly.pdbx_seq_one_letter_code
_entity_poly.pdbx_strand_id
1 'polypeptide(L)'
;MYAMINSNAHPTIDRESWQRAWRSRCCPPDHVLRAAGKSADLASHLDLCPWCRQAVEEPPLGFSLEPSSLVQDAAVHPQVGELWGVKPSLGGWGEKARYYSAPVVLVVEETGDGIVSVMQVCDDEHFSGPGDVSLQPDCHGFVETWNRYSLCADHLVAPVGRVAEEVLTACRETATVVAGGVIEQGSLLWFFRNMEVETGFFFARQAMGKVLKIADGNEANGGTTGANSAREWLLGQPPAAVRQQLTRLGLHCRTNDTAEITLADILASTVIPDDALPLAAADGKDTLSAIIFTCRYGTISEFDISHFDINHLDLLDSTLLVGGVFAEVQPAFDEFFCWLKTATGLMDPIPGSCGSTDCIFWAAFDIRDLEKPPDKSDIILRYIRYE
;
A
#
# COMPACT_ATOMS: atom_id res chain seq x y z
N MET A 1 38.51 -24.60 -3.48
CA MET A 1 39.36 -23.39 -3.55
C MET A 1 38.65 -22.37 -4.42
N TYR A 2 37.59 -21.76 -3.89
CA TYR A 2 36.94 -20.57 -4.44
C TYR A 2 36.80 -19.64 -3.24
N ALA A 3 37.79 -18.76 -3.07
CA ALA A 3 37.71 -17.65 -2.15
C ALA A 3 37.06 -16.51 -2.94
N MET A 4 35.73 -16.37 -2.83
CA MET A 4 35.06 -15.13 -3.22
C MET A 4 35.16 -14.18 -2.04
N ILE A 5 36.07 -13.23 -2.19
CA ILE A 5 36.19 -12.06 -1.34
C ILE A 5 35.00 -11.16 -1.71
N ASN A 6 33.87 -11.31 -0.99
CA ASN A 6 32.81 -10.32 -1.02
C ASN A 6 33.18 -9.20 -0.07
N SER A 7 34.04 -8.29 -0.53
CA SER A 7 34.13 -6.96 0.08
C SER A 7 32.85 -6.20 -0.29
N ASN A 8 31.78 -6.44 0.48
CA ASN A 8 30.49 -5.75 0.40
C ASN A 8 30.62 -4.28 0.87
N ALA A 9 31.51 -3.51 0.27
CA ALA A 9 31.37 -2.06 0.31
C ALA A 9 30.25 -1.74 -0.67
N HIS A 10 29.03 -1.55 -0.17
CA HIS A 10 27.96 -0.97 -0.99
C HIS A 10 28.51 0.31 -1.61
N PRO A 11 28.36 0.51 -2.93
CA PRO A 11 28.77 1.76 -3.55
C PRO A 11 28.05 2.90 -2.80
N THR A 12 28.83 3.83 -2.26
CA THR A 12 28.27 4.99 -1.57
C THR A 12 27.44 5.78 -2.56
N ILE A 13 26.13 5.87 -2.32
CA ILE A 13 25.24 6.72 -3.10
C ILE A 13 25.82 8.13 -3.08
N ASP A 14 26.13 8.66 -4.25
CA ASP A 14 26.61 10.03 -4.38
C ASP A 14 25.43 11.00 -4.63
N ARG A 15 25.75 12.28 -4.51
CA ARG A 15 24.78 13.36 -4.70
C ARG A 15 24.25 13.44 -6.14
N GLU A 16 25.04 13.04 -7.13
CA GLU A 16 24.67 13.13 -8.55
C GLU A 16 23.63 12.06 -8.89
N SER A 17 23.83 10.82 -8.44
CA SER A 17 22.85 9.73 -8.54
C SER A 17 21.53 10.11 -7.85
N TRP A 18 21.59 10.70 -6.65
CA TRP A 18 20.39 11.21 -5.98
C TRP A 18 19.65 12.27 -6.80
N GLN A 19 20.38 13.23 -7.35
CA GLN A 19 19.78 14.28 -8.17
C GLN A 19 19.17 13.73 -9.46
N ARG A 20 19.77 12.70 -10.08
CA ARG A 20 19.21 12.02 -11.26
C ARG A 20 17.91 11.29 -10.91
N ALA A 21 17.90 10.48 -9.85
CA ALA A 21 16.71 9.79 -9.38
C ALA A 21 15.58 10.78 -9.05
N TRP A 22 15.90 11.83 -8.28
CA TRP A 22 14.93 12.87 -7.96
C TRP A 22 14.37 13.58 -9.19
N ARG A 23 15.21 13.92 -10.17
CA ARG A 23 14.74 14.54 -11.42
C ARG A 23 13.89 13.61 -12.25
N SER A 24 14.26 12.34 -12.36
CA SER A 24 13.49 11.30 -13.07
C SER A 24 12.06 11.19 -12.51
N ARG A 25 11.94 11.22 -11.18
CA ARG A 25 10.67 10.98 -10.48
C ARG A 25 9.84 12.23 -10.21
N CYS A 26 10.48 13.37 -9.94
CA CYS A 26 9.83 14.56 -9.38
C CYS A 26 9.82 15.79 -10.30
N CYS A 27 10.54 15.77 -11.43
CA CYS A 27 10.49 16.86 -12.41
C CYS A 27 9.38 16.62 -13.45
N PRO A 28 8.66 17.67 -13.86
CA PRO A 28 7.66 17.56 -14.92
C PRO A 28 8.32 17.27 -16.28
N PRO A 29 7.62 16.58 -17.19
CA PRO A 29 8.08 16.42 -18.57
C PRO A 29 8.08 17.77 -19.30
N ASP A 30 8.86 17.87 -20.37
CA ASP A 30 9.09 19.13 -21.11
C ASP A 30 7.80 19.84 -21.55
N HIS A 31 6.77 19.10 -21.95
CA HIS A 31 5.50 19.69 -22.37
C HIS A 31 4.72 20.33 -21.21
N VAL A 32 4.88 19.83 -19.97
CA VAL A 32 4.31 20.45 -18.76
C VAL A 32 5.19 21.63 -18.34
N LEU A 33 6.51 21.45 -18.37
CA LEU A 33 7.50 22.48 -18.01
C LEU A 33 7.38 23.74 -18.89
N ARG A 34 7.06 23.56 -20.18
CA ARG A 34 6.95 24.63 -21.19
C ARG A 34 5.51 24.96 -21.59
N ALA A 35 4.52 24.48 -20.83
CA ALA A 35 3.12 24.76 -21.12
C ALA A 35 2.84 26.27 -21.16
N ALA A 36 1.92 26.68 -22.05
CA ALA A 36 1.49 28.07 -22.14
C ALA A 36 0.70 28.46 -20.87
N GLY A 37 1.29 29.34 -20.05
CA GLY A 37 0.75 29.71 -18.75
C GLY A 37 1.35 28.85 -17.64
N LYS A 38 1.99 29.48 -16.66
CA LYS A 38 2.55 28.79 -15.49
C LYS A 38 1.44 28.50 -14.51
N SER A 39 1.14 27.22 -14.27
CA SER A 39 0.29 26.84 -13.13
C SER A 39 0.95 27.26 -11.82
N ALA A 40 0.16 27.38 -10.74
CA ALA A 40 0.69 27.65 -9.41
C ALA A 40 1.66 26.55 -8.95
N ASP A 41 1.38 25.29 -9.28
CA ASP A 41 2.26 24.16 -8.98
C ASP A 41 3.58 24.25 -9.72
N LEU A 42 3.56 24.59 -11.02
CA LEU A 42 4.76 24.78 -11.81
C LEU A 42 5.60 25.95 -11.27
N ALA A 43 4.97 27.07 -10.91
CA ALA A 43 5.66 28.20 -10.30
C ALA A 43 6.36 27.76 -8.99
N SER A 44 5.63 27.06 -8.12
CA SER A 44 6.16 26.54 -6.85
C SER A 44 7.33 25.55 -7.08
N HIS A 45 7.23 24.70 -8.10
CA HIS A 45 8.30 23.77 -8.46
C HIS A 45 9.55 24.50 -8.94
N LEU A 46 9.42 25.54 -9.77
CA LEU A 46 10.55 26.33 -10.27
C LEU A 46 11.27 27.11 -9.16
N ASP A 47 10.59 27.43 -8.06
CA ASP A 47 11.20 28.02 -6.87
C ASP A 47 12.11 27.01 -6.14
N LEU A 48 11.76 25.72 -6.18
CA LEU A 48 12.49 24.64 -5.52
C LEU A 48 13.57 23.99 -6.40
N CYS A 49 13.30 23.84 -7.70
CA CYS A 49 14.11 23.05 -8.63
C CYS A 49 14.96 23.95 -9.54
N PRO A 50 16.27 24.10 -9.26
CA PRO A 50 17.14 24.94 -10.08
C PRO A 50 17.32 24.40 -11.50
N TRP A 51 17.24 23.08 -11.72
CA TRP A 51 17.37 22.49 -13.05
C TRP A 51 16.17 22.79 -13.96
N CYS A 52 14.95 22.66 -13.44
CA CYS A 52 13.76 23.02 -14.20
C CYS A 52 13.69 24.52 -14.46
N ARG A 53 14.16 25.35 -13.52
CA ARG A 53 14.32 26.79 -13.72
C ARG A 53 15.25 27.09 -14.90
N GLN A 54 16.45 26.51 -14.89
CA GLN A 54 17.40 26.67 -15.98
C GLN A 54 16.84 26.15 -17.30
N ALA A 55 16.20 24.99 -17.31
CA ALA A 55 15.63 24.39 -18.52
C ALA A 55 14.52 25.25 -19.16
N VAL A 56 13.73 25.97 -18.35
CA VAL A 56 12.72 26.93 -18.85
C VAL A 56 13.37 28.14 -19.52
N GLU A 57 14.51 28.60 -19.01
CA GLU A 57 15.27 29.75 -19.57
C GLU A 57 16.00 29.38 -20.86
N GLU A 58 16.45 28.13 -20.98
CA GLU A 58 17.13 27.63 -22.18
C GLU A 58 16.13 27.33 -23.31
N PRO A 59 16.48 27.70 -24.57
CA PRO A 59 15.67 27.30 -25.72
C PRO A 59 15.62 25.77 -25.78
N PRO A 60 14.47 25.18 -26.18
CA PRO A 60 14.39 23.74 -26.33
C PRO A 60 15.49 23.28 -27.28
N LEU A 61 16.23 22.25 -26.87
CA LEU A 61 17.13 21.58 -27.78
C LEU A 61 16.25 21.09 -28.93
N GLY A 62 16.52 21.51 -30.17
CA GLY A 62 15.63 21.33 -31.32
C GLY A 62 15.39 19.86 -31.72
N PHE A 63 15.69 18.89 -30.87
CA PHE A 63 15.28 17.51 -30.98
C PHE A 63 14.04 17.29 -30.11
N SER A 64 12.90 17.08 -30.75
CA SER A 64 11.79 16.38 -30.11
C SER A 64 11.96 14.91 -30.47
N LEU A 65 12.23 14.06 -29.49
CA LEU A 65 11.96 12.64 -29.68
C LEU A 65 10.43 12.55 -29.76
N GLU A 66 9.91 12.46 -30.98
CA GLU A 66 8.55 11.99 -31.20
C GLU A 66 8.43 10.73 -30.34
N PRO A 67 7.50 10.66 -29.37
CA PRO A 67 7.32 9.46 -28.58
C PRO A 67 7.15 8.36 -29.60
N SER A 68 8.11 7.42 -29.65
CA SER A 68 8.05 6.27 -30.52
C SER A 68 6.64 5.76 -30.37
N SER A 69 5.86 5.82 -31.45
CA SER A 69 4.52 5.27 -31.49
C SER A 69 4.70 3.76 -31.41
N LEU A 70 5.04 3.29 -30.21
CA LEU A 70 4.95 1.92 -29.77
C LEU A 70 3.52 1.58 -30.08
N VAL A 71 3.37 0.83 -31.17
CA VAL A 71 2.11 0.44 -31.75
C VAL A 71 1.33 -0.19 -30.61
N GLN A 72 0.24 0.48 -30.19
CA GLN A 72 -0.76 -0.12 -29.32
C GLN A 72 -1.46 -1.21 -30.13
N ASP A 73 -0.77 -2.32 -30.33
CA ASP A 73 -1.39 -3.55 -30.75
C ASP A 73 -2.32 -4.02 -29.62
N ALA A 74 -3.36 -4.77 -30.02
CA ALA A 74 -4.52 -5.22 -29.24
C ALA A 74 -4.31 -5.28 -27.73
N ALA A 75 -5.29 -4.79 -26.95
CA ALA A 75 -5.31 -4.76 -25.48
C ALA A 75 -4.58 -5.97 -24.84
N VAL A 76 -3.28 -5.80 -24.59
CA VAL A 76 -2.45 -6.83 -23.97
C VAL A 76 -2.76 -6.77 -22.49
N HIS A 77 -3.27 -7.87 -21.95
CA HIS A 77 -3.47 -7.99 -20.51
C HIS A 77 -2.10 -8.20 -19.84
N PRO A 78 -1.73 -7.38 -18.85
CA PRO A 78 -0.49 -7.55 -18.09
C PRO A 78 -0.47 -8.91 -17.43
N GLN A 79 0.66 -9.62 -17.56
CA GLN A 79 0.87 -10.93 -16.93
C GLN A 79 1.83 -10.84 -15.75
N VAL A 80 1.61 -11.69 -14.74
CA VAL A 80 2.59 -11.88 -13.65
C VAL A 80 3.99 -12.16 -14.22
N GLY A 81 4.99 -11.45 -13.67
CA GLY A 81 6.39 -11.49 -14.12
C GLY A 81 6.76 -10.50 -15.21
N GLU A 82 5.81 -9.74 -15.76
CA GLU A 82 6.10 -8.71 -16.76
C GLU A 82 6.42 -7.36 -16.12
N LEU A 83 7.38 -6.67 -16.73
CA LEU A 83 7.70 -5.28 -16.45
C LEU A 83 6.84 -4.39 -17.35
N TRP A 84 6.18 -3.40 -16.76
CA TRP A 84 5.25 -2.51 -17.46
C TRP A 84 5.52 -1.05 -17.12
N GLY A 85 5.41 -0.18 -18.12
CA GLY A 85 5.34 1.25 -17.88
C GLY A 85 3.95 1.66 -17.39
N VAL A 86 3.88 2.44 -16.31
CA VAL A 86 2.65 3.13 -15.92
C VAL A 86 2.35 4.23 -16.95
N LYS A 87 1.08 4.45 -17.27
CA LYS A 87 0.65 5.46 -18.26
C LYS A 87 1.16 6.84 -17.86
N PRO A 88 1.90 7.56 -18.73
CA PRO A 88 2.37 8.91 -18.44
C PRO A 88 1.25 9.91 -18.14
N SER A 89 0.03 9.67 -18.66
CA SER A 89 -1.16 10.49 -18.38
C SER A 89 -1.65 10.42 -16.93
N LEU A 90 -1.17 9.45 -16.14
CA LEU A 90 -1.40 9.39 -14.70
C LEU A 90 -0.33 10.17 -13.92
N GLY A 91 0.73 10.65 -14.58
CA GLY A 91 1.67 11.56 -13.93
C GLY A 91 1.01 12.91 -13.65
N GLY A 92 1.46 13.61 -12.61
CA GLY A 92 0.87 14.90 -12.25
C GLY A 92 1.53 15.57 -11.07
N TRP A 93 1.03 16.77 -10.74
CA TRP A 93 1.43 17.50 -9.54
C TRP A 93 0.86 16.81 -8.31
N GLY A 94 1.73 16.46 -7.37
CA GLY A 94 1.34 16.03 -6.04
C GLY A 94 1.79 17.04 -4.98
N GLU A 95 1.93 16.57 -3.76
CA GLU A 95 2.36 17.41 -2.65
C GLU A 95 3.79 17.93 -2.83
N LYS A 96 4.16 18.92 -2.00
CA LYS A 96 5.54 19.47 -1.96
C LYS A 96 6.01 20.06 -3.30
N ALA A 97 5.07 20.46 -4.16
CA ALA A 97 5.33 20.98 -5.51
C ALA A 97 6.21 20.05 -6.36
N ARG A 98 5.98 18.74 -6.25
CA ARG A 98 6.65 17.70 -7.05
C ARG A 98 5.71 17.24 -8.14
N TYR A 99 6.26 16.98 -9.33
CA TYR A 99 5.54 16.31 -10.40
C TYR A 99 5.93 14.84 -10.37
N TYR A 100 5.01 13.94 -10.01
CA TYR A 100 5.28 12.51 -9.96
C TYR A 100 5.18 11.89 -11.36
N SER A 101 6.33 11.49 -11.89
CA SER A 101 6.46 10.83 -13.20
C SER A 101 6.15 9.34 -13.10
N ALA A 102 5.47 8.81 -14.12
CA ALA A 102 5.03 7.43 -14.17
C ALA A 102 6.21 6.43 -14.14
N PRO A 103 6.25 5.50 -13.16
CA PRO A 103 7.36 4.55 -13.04
C PRO A 103 7.20 3.33 -13.96
N VAL A 104 8.25 2.51 -14.00
CA VAL A 104 8.17 1.12 -14.44
C VAL A 104 7.85 0.27 -13.21
N VAL A 105 7.00 -0.74 -13.39
CA VAL A 105 6.56 -1.64 -12.32
C VAL A 105 6.64 -3.10 -12.77
N LEU A 106 6.87 -4.01 -11.84
CA LEU A 106 6.78 -5.46 -12.03
C LEU A 106 5.38 -5.92 -11.59
N VAL A 107 4.66 -6.62 -12.47
CA VAL A 107 3.39 -7.28 -12.11
C VAL A 107 3.70 -8.52 -11.29
N VAL A 108 3.24 -8.57 -10.04
CA VAL A 108 3.52 -9.68 -9.10
C VAL A 108 2.30 -10.54 -8.81
N GLU A 109 1.10 -10.01 -9.02
CA GLU A 109 -0.15 -10.72 -8.82
C GLU A 109 -1.26 -10.15 -9.73
N GLU A 110 -2.11 -11.03 -10.25
CA GLU A 110 -3.37 -10.67 -10.91
C GLU A 110 -4.50 -10.96 -9.94
N THR A 111 -5.22 -9.94 -9.50
CA THR A 111 -6.31 -10.10 -8.51
C THR A 111 -7.67 -10.34 -9.18
N GLY A 112 -7.69 -10.53 -10.51
CA GLY A 112 -8.91 -10.60 -11.32
C GLY A 112 -9.40 -9.24 -11.82
N ASP A 113 -10.30 -9.26 -12.81
CA ASP A 113 -11.09 -8.12 -13.31
C ASP A 113 -10.29 -6.89 -13.76
N GLY A 114 -9.06 -7.13 -14.21
CA GLY A 114 -8.16 -6.08 -14.67
C GLY A 114 -7.62 -5.23 -13.52
N ILE A 115 -7.54 -5.76 -12.30
CA ILE A 115 -6.72 -5.21 -11.22
C ILE A 115 -5.45 -6.07 -11.10
N VAL A 116 -4.31 -5.41 -10.93
CA VAL A 116 -3.01 -6.06 -10.76
C VAL A 116 -2.30 -5.48 -9.54
N SER A 117 -1.61 -6.34 -8.80
CA SER A 117 -0.65 -5.92 -7.79
C SER A 117 0.73 -5.78 -8.43
N VAL A 118 1.40 -4.68 -8.14
CA VAL A 118 2.67 -4.33 -8.75
C VAL A 118 3.69 -3.94 -7.70
N MET A 119 4.97 -4.14 -8.00
CA MET A 119 6.10 -3.60 -7.25
C MET A 119 6.86 -2.60 -8.13
N GLN A 120 7.28 -1.47 -7.56
CA GLN A 120 8.01 -0.46 -8.30
C GLN A 120 9.43 -0.92 -8.67
N VAL A 121 9.93 -0.43 -9.81
CA VAL A 121 11.28 -0.75 -10.31
C VAL A 121 12.11 0.52 -10.43
N CYS A 122 13.36 0.43 -9.97
CA CYS A 122 14.39 1.45 -10.11
C CYS A 122 15.52 0.93 -11.01
N ASP A 123 15.95 1.73 -11.98
CA ASP A 123 16.99 1.39 -12.95
C ASP A 123 18.41 1.71 -12.47
N ASP A 124 18.57 2.44 -11.36
CA ASP A 124 19.86 2.84 -10.80
C ASP A 124 20.25 1.96 -9.60
N GLU A 125 21.03 0.91 -9.87
CA GLU A 125 21.49 -0.08 -8.88
C GLU A 125 22.24 0.51 -7.68
N HIS A 126 22.73 1.76 -7.75
CA HIS A 126 23.35 2.44 -6.61
C HIS A 126 22.36 2.60 -5.43
N PHE A 127 21.05 2.63 -5.71
CA PHE A 127 20.01 2.73 -4.69
C PHE A 127 19.53 1.39 -4.14
N SER A 128 20.06 0.26 -4.63
CA SER A 128 19.69 -1.05 -4.08
C SER A 128 20.19 -1.17 -2.63
N GLY A 129 19.28 -1.58 -1.76
CA GLY A 129 19.53 -1.82 -0.35
C GLY A 129 18.79 -3.04 0.21
N PRO A 130 18.72 -3.18 1.54
CA PRO A 130 18.05 -4.29 2.18
C PRO A 130 16.57 -4.35 1.81
N GLY A 131 16.10 -5.49 1.31
CA GLY A 131 14.71 -5.66 0.85
C GLY A 131 14.50 -5.43 -0.65
N ASP A 132 15.56 -5.14 -1.41
CA ASP A 132 15.48 -4.99 -2.86
C ASP A 132 15.92 -6.27 -3.57
N VAL A 133 15.30 -6.60 -4.71
CA VAL A 133 15.66 -7.77 -5.53
C VAL A 133 16.24 -7.30 -6.85
N SER A 134 17.51 -7.60 -7.09
CA SER A 134 18.18 -7.27 -8.35
C SER A 134 17.48 -7.92 -9.53
N LEU A 135 17.34 -7.18 -10.62
CA LEU A 135 16.91 -7.72 -11.90
C LEU A 135 18.05 -8.56 -12.54
N GLN A 136 17.69 -9.43 -13.50
CA GLN A 136 18.65 -10.29 -14.21
C GLN A 136 19.60 -9.49 -15.12
N PRO A 137 20.75 -10.04 -15.57
CA PRO A 137 21.75 -9.28 -16.31
C PRO A 137 21.29 -8.60 -17.61
N ASP A 138 20.15 -9.03 -18.17
CA ASP A 138 19.51 -8.45 -19.35
C ASP A 138 18.51 -7.32 -19.02
N CYS A 139 18.17 -7.14 -17.75
CA CYS A 139 17.32 -6.07 -17.24
C CYS A 139 18.08 -5.30 -16.14
N HIS A 140 18.50 -4.07 -16.41
CA HIS A 140 19.20 -3.26 -15.39
C HIS A 140 18.25 -2.79 -14.29
N GLY A 141 18.74 -2.77 -13.04
CA GLY A 141 18.00 -2.23 -11.90
C GLY A 141 17.58 -3.26 -10.86
N PHE A 142 16.60 -2.88 -10.03
CA PHE A 142 16.07 -3.71 -8.96
C PHE A 142 14.57 -3.46 -8.72
N VAL A 143 13.92 -4.46 -8.14
CA VAL A 143 12.54 -4.40 -7.67
C VAL A 143 12.51 -3.93 -6.23
N GLU A 144 11.74 -2.88 -5.96
CA GLU A 144 11.47 -2.33 -4.63
C GLU A 144 10.37 -3.17 -3.96
N THR A 145 10.72 -4.32 -3.37
CA THR A 145 9.70 -5.25 -2.86
C THR A 145 8.85 -4.68 -1.71
N TRP A 146 9.35 -3.64 -1.06
CA TRP A 146 8.66 -2.84 -0.03
C TRP A 146 7.74 -1.75 -0.62
N ASN A 147 7.79 -1.48 -1.93
CA ASN A 147 6.98 -0.49 -2.62
C ASN A 147 5.93 -1.16 -3.51
N ARG A 148 5.02 -1.90 -2.85
CA ARG A 148 3.96 -2.68 -3.48
C ARG A 148 2.62 -1.94 -3.43
N TYR A 149 1.89 -1.91 -4.53
CA TYR A 149 0.55 -1.29 -4.60
C TYR A 149 -0.28 -1.88 -5.74
N SER A 150 -1.57 -1.53 -5.79
CA SER A 150 -2.51 -2.02 -6.81
C SER A 150 -2.78 -0.98 -7.90
N LEU A 151 -2.88 -1.44 -9.14
CA LEU A 151 -3.23 -0.64 -10.32
C LEU A 151 -4.33 -1.34 -11.12
N CYS A 152 -5.05 -0.60 -11.95
CA CYS A 152 -5.84 -1.20 -13.02
C CYS A 152 -4.92 -1.59 -14.17
N ALA A 153 -5.20 -2.70 -14.85
CA ALA A 153 -4.47 -3.17 -16.02
C ALA A 153 -4.40 -2.10 -17.11
N ASP A 154 -5.46 -1.32 -17.27
CA ASP A 154 -5.48 -0.21 -18.22
C ASP A 154 -4.80 1.07 -17.70
N HIS A 155 -4.15 1.05 -16.54
CA HIS A 155 -3.18 2.07 -16.12
C HIS A 155 -1.77 1.76 -16.63
N LEU A 156 -1.56 0.60 -17.25
CA LEU A 156 -0.31 0.18 -17.84
C LEU A 156 -0.33 0.43 -19.36
N VAL A 157 0.79 0.86 -19.94
CA VAL A 157 0.84 1.29 -21.36
C VAL A 157 1.50 0.27 -22.29
N ALA A 158 2.65 -0.28 -21.90
CA ALA A 158 3.39 -1.21 -22.73
C ALA A 158 4.25 -2.14 -21.86
N PRO A 159 4.38 -3.42 -22.25
CA PRO A 159 5.36 -4.30 -21.66
C PRO A 159 6.76 -3.82 -22.04
N VAL A 160 7.61 -3.66 -21.04
CA VAL A 160 9.02 -3.24 -21.17
C VAL A 160 9.94 -4.45 -21.12
N GLY A 161 9.51 -5.54 -20.49
CA GLY A 161 10.29 -6.77 -20.36
C GLY A 161 9.56 -7.83 -19.54
N ARG A 162 10.25 -8.93 -19.23
CA ARG A 162 9.78 -10.00 -18.34
C ARG A 162 10.97 -10.48 -17.50
N VAL A 163 10.71 -10.76 -16.23
CA VAL A 163 11.68 -11.36 -15.32
C VAL A 163 11.49 -12.87 -15.24
N ALA A 164 12.52 -13.60 -14.84
CA ALA A 164 12.41 -15.03 -14.59
C ALA A 164 11.69 -15.34 -13.27
N GLU A 165 11.18 -16.57 -13.13
CA GLU A 165 10.42 -17.00 -11.94
C GLU A 165 11.25 -16.93 -10.66
N GLU A 166 12.58 -17.06 -10.74
CA GLU A 166 13.48 -16.92 -9.59
C GLU A 166 13.43 -15.50 -9.00
N VAL A 167 13.28 -14.47 -9.85
CA VAL A 167 13.12 -13.08 -9.41
C VAL A 167 11.78 -12.89 -8.71
N LEU A 168 10.69 -13.44 -9.26
CA LEU A 168 9.36 -13.39 -8.63
C LEU A 168 9.34 -14.11 -7.28
N THR A 169 9.96 -15.28 -7.21
CA THR A 169 10.08 -16.05 -5.96
C THR A 169 10.86 -15.24 -4.92
N ALA A 170 12.00 -14.67 -5.31
CA ALA A 170 12.79 -13.80 -4.43
C ALA A 170 12.00 -12.55 -3.98
N CYS A 171 11.17 -11.97 -4.85
CA CYS A 171 10.31 -10.84 -4.48
C CYS A 171 9.28 -11.23 -3.42
N ARG A 172 8.61 -12.38 -3.58
CA ARG A 172 7.64 -12.89 -2.60
C ARG A 172 8.29 -13.18 -1.25
N GLU A 173 9.45 -13.85 -1.26
CA GLU A 173 10.21 -14.14 -0.05
C GLU A 173 10.68 -12.86 0.64
N THR A 174 11.21 -11.90 -0.11
CA THR A 174 11.75 -10.65 0.45
C THR A 174 10.65 -9.73 0.99
N ALA A 175 9.48 -9.68 0.34
CA ALA A 175 8.32 -8.91 0.81
C ALA A 175 7.85 -9.37 2.20
N THR A 176 7.98 -10.65 2.52
CA THR A 176 7.66 -11.17 3.86
C THR A 176 8.71 -10.86 4.93
N VAL A 177 9.89 -10.36 4.54
CA VAL A 177 11.06 -10.21 5.42
C VAL A 177 11.38 -8.73 5.72
N VAL A 178 10.46 -7.79 5.45
CA VAL A 178 10.66 -6.32 5.45
C VAL A 178 11.10 -5.69 6.81
N ALA A 179 11.58 -6.45 7.79
CA ALA A 179 12.12 -5.96 9.07
C ALA A 179 13.67 -5.86 9.17
N GLY A 180 14.46 -6.21 8.15
CA GLY A 180 15.89 -6.53 8.39
C GLY A 180 16.91 -5.38 8.43
N GLY A 181 16.68 -4.26 7.73
CA GLY A 181 17.72 -3.24 7.53
C GLY A 181 17.34 -1.90 8.14
N VAL A 182 18.00 -1.50 9.24
CA VAL A 182 17.93 -0.11 9.71
C VAL A 182 18.60 0.77 8.67
N ILE A 183 17.80 1.47 7.86
CA ILE A 183 18.31 2.52 6.98
C ILE A 183 18.58 3.74 7.85
N GLU A 184 19.81 4.23 7.82
CA GLU A 184 20.18 5.42 8.57
C GLU A 184 19.32 6.61 8.13
N GLN A 185 18.56 7.18 9.07
CA GLN A 185 17.73 8.35 8.82
C GLN A 185 18.59 9.53 8.37
N GLY A 186 18.18 10.18 7.27
CA GLY A 186 18.94 11.28 6.67
C GLY A 186 20.05 10.84 5.72
N SER A 187 20.28 9.54 5.53
CA SER A 187 21.09 9.05 4.41
C SER A 187 20.40 9.29 3.06
N LEU A 188 21.16 9.30 1.96
CA LEU A 188 20.58 9.44 0.62
C LEU A 188 19.67 8.26 0.26
N LEU A 189 19.97 7.05 0.73
CA LEU A 189 19.09 5.89 0.58
C LEU A 189 17.75 6.11 1.30
N TRP A 190 17.77 6.68 2.51
CA TRP A 190 16.56 7.03 3.24
C TRP A 190 15.70 8.05 2.48
N PHE A 191 16.32 9.12 1.95
CA PHE A 191 15.59 10.11 1.13
C PHE A 191 15.02 9.49 -0.16
N PHE A 192 15.77 8.61 -0.80
CA PHE A 192 15.31 7.87 -1.97
C PHE A 192 14.08 7.01 -1.67
N ARG A 193 14.13 6.17 -0.63
CA ARG A 193 12.98 5.33 -0.28
C ARG A 193 11.73 6.14 0.04
N ASN A 194 11.87 7.24 0.80
CA ASN A 194 10.73 8.12 1.06
C ASN A 194 10.13 8.69 -0.23
N MET A 195 10.97 9.11 -1.18
CA MET A 195 10.51 9.63 -2.47
C MET A 195 9.80 8.56 -3.31
N GLU A 196 10.33 7.34 -3.35
CA GLU A 196 9.71 6.24 -4.10
C GLU A 196 8.39 5.77 -3.45
N VAL A 197 8.30 5.70 -2.10
CA VAL A 197 7.03 5.44 -1.40
C VAL A 197 5.99 6.51 -1.72
N GLU A 198 6.37 7.78 -1.68
CA GLU A 198 5.47 8.89 -2.08
C GLU A 198 5.01 8.73 -3.53
N THR A 199 5.90 8.29 -4.42
CA THR A 199 5.60 8.04 -5.83
C THR A 199 4.59 6.89 -5.96
N GLY A 200 4.85 5.75 -5.32
CA GLY A 200 3.93 4.60 -5.32
C GLY A 200 2.56 4.97 -4.77
N PHE A 201 2.52 5.70 -3.65
CA PHE A 201 1.28 6.20 -3.06
C PHE A 201 0.50 7.12 -4.01
N PHE A 202 1.19 8.04 -4.71
CA PHE A 202 0.55 8.94 -5.68
C PHE A 202 -0.17 8.17 -6.79
N PHE A 203 0.46 7.13 -7.35
CA PHE A 203 -0.16 6.30 -8.40
C PHE A 203 -1.25 5.38 -7.84
N ALA A 204 -1.04 4.78 -6.67
CA ALA A 204 -2.03 3.97 -5.99
C ALA A 204 -3.31 4.75 -5.70
N ARG A 205 -3.18 5.99 -5.19
CA ARG A 205 -4.31 6.89 -4.91
C ARG A 205 -5.12 7.21 -6.16
N GLN A 206 -4.46 7.46 -7.29
CA GLN A 206 -5.16 7.70 -8.56
C GLN A 206 -5.87 6.45 -9.07
N ALA A 207 -5.31 5.27 -8.84
CA ALA A 207 -5.94 4.02 -9.24
C ALA A 207 -7.13 3.65 -8.35
N MET A 208 -7.10 4.05 -7.07
CA MET A 208 -8.06 3.63 -6.05
C MET A 208 -9.51 3.81 -6.49
N GLY A 209 -9.90 5.00 -6.96
CA GLY A 209 -11.30 5.27 -7.35
C GLY A 209 -11.85 4.36 -8.46
N LYS A 210 -10.97 3.74 -9.26
CA LYS A 210 -11.37 2.78 -10.29
C LYS A 210 -11.27 1.33 -9.80
N VAL A 211 -10.22 1.01 -9.05
CA VAL A 211 -10.07 -0.29 -8.37
C VAL A 211 -11.31 -0.58 -7.51
N LEU A 212 -11.76 0.41 -6.73
CA LEU A 212 -12.98 0.32 -5.93
C LEU A 212 -14.23 0.04 -6.76
N LYS A 213 -14.42 0.76 -7.87
CA LYS A 213 -15.58 0.55 -8.76
C LYS A 213 -15.59 -0.84 -9.40
N ILE A 214 -14.42 -1.37 -9.74
CA ILE A 214 -14.29 -2.72 -10.30
C ILE A 214 -14.64 -3.75 -9.22
N ALA A 215 -14.09 -3.59 -8.01
CA ALA A 215 -14.41 -4.44 -6.87
C ALA A 215 -15.93 -4.43 -6.54
N ASP A 216 -16.55 -3.25 -6.46
CA ASP A 216 -17.98 -3.10 -6.21
C ASP A 216 -18.85 -3.72 -7.32
N GLY A 217 -18.43 -3.56 -8.59
CA GLY A 217 -19.13 -4.11 -9.74
C GLY A 217 -19.14 -5.65 -9.78
N ASN A 218 -18.15 -6.27 -9.15
CA ASN A 218 -18.07 -7.72 -9.02
C ASN A 218 -18.98 -8.26 -7.92
N GLU A 219 -19.12 -7.57 -6.80
CA GLU A 219 -20.09 -7.96 -5.76
C GLU A 219 -21.52 -7.94 -6.32
N ALA A 220 -21.82 -7.01 -7.22
CA ALA A 220 -23.14 -6.89 -7.84
C ALA A 220 -23.44 -7.95 -8.92
N ASN A 221 -22.42 -8.48 -9.61
CA ASN A 221 -22.58 -9.40 -10.76
C ASN A 221 -22.08 -10.83 -10.51
N GLY A 222 -21.26 -11.05 -9.49
CA GLY A 222 -20.69 -12.33 -9.11
C GLY A 222 -21.67 -13.11 -8.26
N GLY A 223 -22.53 -13.91 -8.91
CA GLY A 223 -23.19 -15.02 -8.24
C GLY A 223 -22.13 -15.96 -7.65
N THR A 224 -21.97 -15.92 -6.33
CA THR A 224 -21.40 -16.94 -5.43
C THR A 224 -20.98 -18.23 -6.13
N THR A 225 -19.73 -18.32 -6.58
CA THR A 225 -19.07 -19.60 -6.84
C THR A 225 -18.14 -19.94 -5.67
N GLY A 226 -18.72 -20.53 -4.63
CA GLY A 226 -18.20 -21.78 -4.09
C GLY A 226 -17.07 -21.76 -3.05
N ALA A 227 -16.57 -20.61 -2.60
CA ALA A 227 -15.84 -20.53 -1.34
C ALA A 227 -16.66 -19.65 -0.42
N ASN A 228 -17.34 -20.25 0.57
CA ASN A 228 -17.86 -19.48 1.70
C ASN A 228 -16.68 -18.70 2.24
N SER A 229 -16.66 -17.38 2.04
CA SER A 229 -15.56 -16.58 2.56
C SER A 229 -15.50 -16.82 4.07
N ALA A 230 -14.30 -16.81 4.60
CA ALA A 230 -14.08 -16.89 6.03
C ALA A 230 -14.97 -15.86 6.77
N ARG A 231 -15.15 -14.68 6.18
CA ARG A 231 -16.14 -13.67 6.58
C ARG A 231 -17.56 -14.20 6.58
N GLU A 232 -18.07 -14.80 5.49
CA GLU A 232 -19.41 -15.38 5.44
C GLU A 232 -19.62 -16.50 6.48
N TRP A 233 -18.62 -17.37 6.66
CA TRP A 233 -18.68 -18.42 7.68
C TRP A 233 -18.81 -17.82 9.07
N LEU A 234 -17.93 -16.87 9.39
CA LEU A 234 -17.91 -16.20 10.68
C LEU A 234 -19.23 -15.47 10.90
N LEU A 235 -19.65 -14.61 9.96
CA LEU A 235 -20.92 -13.86 10.00
C LEU A 235 -22.15 -14.77 10.05
N GLY A 236 -22.04 -16.01 9.56
CA GLY A 236 -23.06 -17.04 9.69
C GLY A 236 -23.12 -17.73 11.06
N GLN A 237 -22.15 -17.51 11.95
CA GLN A 237 -22.17 -18.08 13.30
C GLN A 237 -23.20 -17.36 14.19
N PRO A 238 -23.92 -18.10 15.05
CA PRO A 238 -24.78 -17.48 16.06
C PRO A 238 -23.94 -16.55 16.97
N PRO A 239 -24.33 -15.28 17.15
CA PRO A 239 -23.59 -14.33 18.00
C PRO A 239 -23.29 -14.88 19.41
N ALA A 240 -24.25 -15.59 20.01
CA ALA A 240 -24.08 -16.22 21.33
C ALA A 240 -22.95 -17.29 21.36
N ALA A 241 -22.78 -18.04 20.27
CA ALA A 241 -21.72 -19.05 20.17
C ALA A 241 -20.34 -18.40 20.09
N VAL A 242 -20.18 -17.34 19.29
CA VAL A 242 -18.91 -16.61 19.19
C VAL A 242 -18.58 -15.92 20.51
N ARG A 243 -19.56 -15.26 21.15
CA ARG A 243 -19.38 -14.68 22.50
C ARG A 243 -18.86 -15.72 23.50
N GLN A 244 -19.43 -16.92 23.48
CA GLN A 244 -18.97 -18.01 24.35
C GLN A 244 -17.53 -18.43 24.04
N GLN A 245 -17.16 -18.53 22.76
CA GLN A 245 -15.78 -18.84 22.35
C GLN A 245 -14.79 -17.78 22.87
N LEU A 246 -15.07 -16.50 22.63
CA LEU A 246 -14.24 -15.38 23.11
C LEU A 246 -14.12 -15.39 24.65
N THR A 247 -15.21 -15.65 25.36
CA THR A 247 -15.21 -15.75 26.83
C THR A 247 -14.30 -16.88 27.33
N ARG A 248 -14.26 -18.03 26.63
CA ARG A 248 -13.35 -19.15 26.98
C ARG A 248 -11.89 -18.80 26.78
N LEU A 249 -11.59 -17.87 25.88
CA LEU A 249 -10.24 -17.31 25.68
C LEU A 249 -9.90 -16.22 26.69
N GLY A 250 -10.78 -15.92 27.65
CA GLY A 250 -10.59 -14.86 28.62
C GLY A 250 -10.92 -13.47 28.08
N LEU A 251 -11.42 -13.34 26.86
CA LEU A 251 -11.83 -12.06 26.28
C LEU A 251 -13.22 -11.65 26.76
N HIS A 252 -13.44 -10.35 26.95
CA HIS A 252 -14.72 -9.83 27.43
C HIS A 252 -15.41 -8.99 26.35
N CYS A 253 -16.72 -9.20 26.13
CA CYS A 253 -17.51 -8.35 25.24
C CYS A 253 -18.28 -7.31 26.07
N ARG A 254 -18.08 -6.02 25.81
CA ARG A 254 -18.75 -4.93 26.57
C ARG A 254 -20.24 -4.75 26.24
N THR A 255 -20.75 -5.41 25.21
CA THR A 255 -22.14 -5.27 24.78
C THR A 255 -23.08 -6.05 25.71
N ASN A 256 -23.96 -5.33 26.39
CA ASN A 256 -25.01 -5.91 27.22
C ASN A 256 -26.02 -6.66 26.35
N ASP A 257 -26.40 -7.87 26.77
CA ASP A 257 -27.37 -8.76 26.11
C ASP A 257 -28.64 -7.99 25.72
N THR A 258 -28.70 -7.57 24.47
CA THR A 258 -29.90 -7.05 23.82
C THR A 258 -30.24 -8.02 22.70
N ALA A 259 -31.53 -8.14 22.38
CA ALA A 259 -32.04 -9.15 21.47
C ALA A 259 -31.53 -9.04 20.01
N GLU A 260 -30.71 -8.04 19.69
CA GLU A 260 -30.26 -7.70 18.33
C GLU A 260 -28.74 -7.47 18.22
N ILE A 261 -27.93 -8.10 19.08
CA ILE A 261 -26.47 -8.03 18.94
C ILE A 261 -26.02 -8.78 17.69
N THR A 262 -25.33 -8.07 16.80
CA THR A 262 -24.68 -8.66 15.63
C THR A 262 -23.33 -9.25 16.01
N LEU A 263 -22.75 -10.05 15.11
CA LEU A 263 -21.41 -10.56 15.30
C LEU A 263 -20.34 -9.47 15.22
N ALA A 264 -20.52 -8.48 14.33
CA ALA A 264 -19.64 -7.32 14.23
C ALA A 264 -19.58 -6.59 15.58
N ASP A 265 -20.73 -6.41 16.24
CA ASP A 265 -20.80 -5.80 17.57
C ASP A 265 -20.00 -6.59 18.60
N ILE A 266 -20.06 -7.93 18.56
CA ILE A 266 -19.30 -8.79 19.47
C ILE A 266 -17.79 -8.62 19.24
N LEU A 267 -17.33 -8.75 17.99
CA LEU A 267 -15.90 -8.69 17.66
C LEU A 267 -15.32 -7.29 17.94
N ALA A 268 -16.04 -6.24 17.58
CA ALA A 268 -15.61 -4.86 17.81
C ALA A 268 -15.65 -4.49 19.29
N SER A 269 -16.61 -5.01 20.06
CA SER A 269 -16.71 -4.76 21.51
C SER A 269 -15.87 -5.71 22.36
N THR A 270 -15.08 -6.59 21.72
CA THR A 270 -14.15 -7.48 22.41
C THR A 270 -13.02 -6.66 23.02
N VAL A 271 -12.82 -6.86 24.32
CA VAL A 271 -11.82 -6.19 25.15
C VAL A 271 -10.82 -7.23 25.64
N ILE A 272 -9.55 -6.87 25.50
CA ILE A 272 -8.41 -7.62 25.99
C ILE A 272 -8.32 -7.41 27.51
N PRO A 273 -8.13 -8.47 28.32
CA PRO A 273 -7.80 -8.34 29.72
C PRO A 273 -6.57 -7.47 29.96
N ASP A 274 -6.59 -6.64 31.00
CA ASP A 274 -5.48 -5.73 31.30
C ASP A 274 -4.13 -6.46 31.53
N ASP A 275 -4.17 -7.72 31.96
CA ASP A 275 -2.99 -8.58 32.17
C ASP A 275 -2.46 -9.23 30.89
N ALA A 276 -3.24 -9.24 29.81
CA ALA A 276 -2.81 -9.68 28.48
C ALA A 276 -2.24 -8.54 27.64
N LEU A 277 -2.46 -7.28 28.03
CA LEU A 277 -1.78 -6.15 27.41
C LEU A 277 -0.30 -6.14 27.85
N PRO A 278 0.67 -6.05 26.91
CA PRO A 278 2.08 -5.99 27.29
C PRO A 278 2.31 -4.76 28.19
N LEU A 279 3.13 -4.96 29.24
CA LEU A 279 3.44 -3.95 30.28
C LEU A 279 4.17 -2.70 29.77
N ALA A 280 4.24 -2.48 28.45
CA ALA A 280 5.01 -1.42 27.81
C ALA A 280 4.21 -0.78 26.66
N ALA A 281 3.54 0.35 26.94
CA ALA A 281 3.17 1.35 25.92
C ALA A 281 2.66 2.67 26.56
N ALA A 282 3.23 3.11 27.69
CA ALA A 282 2.79 4.36 28.33
C ALA A 282 3.20 5.64 27.56
N ASP A 283 4.13 5.55 26.60
CA ASP A 283 4.77 6.73 26.02
C ASP A 283 4.42 7.00 24.54
N GLY A 284 3.73 6.06 23.85
CA GLY A 284 3.30 6.23 22.46
C GLY A 284 1.86 6.74 22.37
N LYS A 285 1.66 8.03 22.12
CA LYS A 285 0.31 8.64 22.03
C LYS A 285 -0.55 8.15 20.86
N ASP A 286 -0.01 7.31 19.97
CA ASP A 286 -0.62 7.00 18.67
C ASP A 286 -0.68 5.51 18.33
N THR A 287 -0.33 4.63 19.27
CA THR A 287 -0.32 3.18 19.05
C THR A 287 -1.68 2.58 19.44
N LEU A 288 -2.26 1.78 18.56
CA LEU A 288 -3.48 1.03 18.78
C LEU A 288 -3.20 -0.48 18.79
N SER A 289 -4.14 -1.26 19.33
CA SER A 289 -4.06 -2.72 19.39
C SER A 289 -5.06 -3.36 18.43
N ALA A 290 -4.56 -4.23 17.57
CA ALA A 290 -5.36 -5.13 16.75
C ALA A 290 -5.45 -6.49 17.46
N ILE A 291 -6.64 -7.09 17.46
CA ILE A 291 -6.82 -8.47 17.93
C ILE A 291 -6.83 -9.37 16.70
N ILE A 292 -5.94 -10.35 16.69
CA ILE A 292 -5.84 -11.37 15.65
C ILE A 292 -6.48 -12.63 16.20
N PHE A 293 -7.56 -13.09 15.58
CA PHE A 293 -8.24 -14.32 15.97
C PHE A 293 -7.76 -15.49 15.10
N THR A 294 -7.34 -16.59 15.73
CA THR A 294 -7.06 -17.83 15.01
C THR A 294 -8.30 -18.70 15.03
N CYS A 295 -8.81 -19.02 13.85
CA CYS A 295 -9.95 -19.90 13.62
C CYS A 295 -9.48 -21.28 13.17
N ARG A 296 -9.72 -22.30 13.99
CA ARG A 296 -9.49 -23.71 13.65
C ARG A 296 -10.80 -24.46 13.62
N TYR A 297 -11.06 -25.19 12.54
CA TYR A 297 -12.27 -26.01 12.37
C TYR A 297 -13.58 -25.25 12.65
N GLY A 298 -13.65 -23.98 12.25
CA GLY A 298 -14.82 -23.14 12.51
C GLY A 298 -15.02 -22.79 13.98
N THR A 299 -13.94 -22.59 14.73
CA THR A 299 -14.00 -22.04 16.08
C THR A 299 -12.86 -21.07 16.31
N ILE A 300 -13.14 -19.93 16.94
CA ILE A 300 -12.08 -19.05 17.44
C ILE A 300 -11.40 -19.80 18.59
N SER A 301 -10.18 -20.28 18.32
CA SER A 301 -9.45 -21.15 19.25
C SER A 301 -8.34 -20.43 20.00
N GLU A 302 -7.79 -19.37 19.40
CA GLU A 302 -6.69 -18.57 19.97
C GLU A 302 -6.88 -17.11 19.57
N PHE A 303 -6.21 -16.22 20.29
CA PHE A 303 -6.04 -14.83 19.86
C PHE A 303 -4.63 -14.37 20.13
N ASP A 304 -4.19 -13.40 19.35
CA ASP A 304 -2.94 -12.67 19.54
C ASP A 304 -3.21 -11.16 19.48
N ILE A 305 -2.27 -10.37 20.00
CA ILE A 305 -2.35 -8.92 20.04
C ILE A 305 -1.19 -8.37 19.22
N SER A 306 -1.51 -7.65 18.17
CA SER A 306 -0.52 -6.88 17.42
C SER A 306 -0.71 -5.40 17.67
N HIS A 307 0.41 -4.68 17.78
CA HIS A 307 0.42 -3.24 17.90
C HIS A 307 0.60 -2.61 16.53
N PHE A 308 -0.14 -1.53 16.28
CA PHE A 308 0.00 -0.77 15.06
C PHE A 308 -0.03 0.72 15.34
N ASP A 309 0.73 1.45 14.54
CA ASP A 309 0.79 2.90 14.58
C ASP A 309 -0.09 3.46 13.47
N ILE A 310 -1.07 4.30 13.84
CA ILE A 310 -1.78 5.13 12.85
C ILE A 310 -0.85 6.29 12.49
N ASN A 311 -0.14 6.12 11.38
CA ASN A 311 0.74 7.13 10.81
C ASN A 311 0.03 8.02 9.78
N HIS A 312 -1.16 7.63 9.32
CA HIS A 312 -1.98 8.41 8.39
C HIS A 312 -3.43 8.48 8.88
N LEU A 313 -3.89 9.68 9.14
CA LEU A 313 -5.29 9.98 9.45
C LEU A 313 -5.61 11.31 8.77
N ASP A 314 -6.24 11.25 7.60
CA ASP A 314 -6.49 12.42 6.78
C ASP A 314 -7.97 12.54 6.43
N LEU A 315 -8.44 13.77 6.32
CA LEU A 315 -9.82 14.08 5.95
C LEU A 315 -9.84 14.68 4.54
N LEU A 316 -10.27 13.86 3.58
CA LEU A 316 -10.46 14.31 2.21
C LEU A 316 -11.95 14.52 1.94
N ASP A 317 -12.36 15.79 1.94
CA ASP A 317 -13.77 16.22 1.88
C ASP A 317 -14.59 15.64 3.04
N SER A 318 -15.29 14.54 2.76
CA SER A 318 -16.11 13.82 3.73
C SER A 318 -15.69 12.36 3.88
N THR A 319 -14.50 12.03 3.42
CA THR A 319 -13.90 10.72 3.52
C THR A 319 -12.74 10.77 4.50
N LEU A 320 -12.82 9.98 5.57
CA LEU A 320 -11.69 9.74 6.45
C LEU A 320 -10.82 8.65 5.83
N LEU A 321 -9.57 8.98 5.52
CA LEU A 321 -8.54 8.03 5.14
C LEU A 321 -7.73 7.67 6.36
N VAL A 322 -7.67 6.38 6.66
CA VAL A 322 -6.90 5.81 7.77
C VAL A 322 -5.86 4.89 7.17
N GLY A 323 -4.61 5.05 7.59
CA GLY A 323 -3.51 4.19 7.25
C GLY A 323 -2.57 4.04 8.41
N GLY A 324 -1.92 2.89 8.49
CA GLY A 324 -0.97 2.63 9.53
C GLY A 324 -0.09 1.43 9.23
N VAL A 325 0.84 1.20 10.16
CA VAL A 325 1.82 0.13 10.08
C VAL A 325 1.79 -0.74 11.32
N PHE A 326 1.94 -2.04 11.15
CA PHE A 326 2.16 -2.96 12.27
C PHE A 326 3.60 -2.89 12.75
N ALA A 327 3.80 -3.06 14.06
CA ALA A 327 5.12 -3.12 14.66
C ALA A 327 5.94 -4.33 14.16
N GLU A 328 5.25 -5.42 13.82
CA GLU A 328 5.85 -6.67 13.33
C GLU A 328 5.17 -7.10 12.03
N VAL A 329 5.94 -7.73 11.14
CA VAL A 329 5.39 -8.36 9.93
C VAL A 329 4.40 -9.41 10.37
N GLN A 330 3.16 -9.27 9.93
CA GLN A 330 2.12 -10.20 10.29
C GLN A 330 2.10 -11.37 9.31
N PRO A 331 1.81 -12.60 9.78
CA PRO A 331 1.51 -13.69 8.86
C PRO A 331 0.32 -13.30 7.97
N ALA A 332 0.28 -13.84 6.75
CA ALA A 332 -0.84 -13.61 5.85
C ALA A 332 -2.16 -13.88 6.58
N PHE A 333 -3.06 -12.89 6.55
CA PHE A 333 -4.39 -12.98 7.14
C PHE A 333 -5.38 -13.36 6.04
N ASP A 334 -6.34 -14.22 6.38
CA ASP A 334 -7.40 -14.59 5.44
C ASP A 334 -8.49 -13.51 5.39
N GLU A 335 -8.72 -12.81 6.51
CA GLU A 335 -9.72 -11.74 6.59
C GLU A 335 -9.25 -10.57 7.44
N PHE A 336 -9.57 -9.36 6.96
CA PHE A 336 -9.34 -8.10 7.64
C PHE A 336 -10.67 -7.41 7.94
N PHE A 337 -10.85 -6.99 9.19
CA PHE A 337 -11.97 -6.19 9.61
C PHE A 337 -11.46 -4.87 10.18
N CYS A 338 -11.93 -3.78 9.58
CA CYS A 338 -11.70 -2.43 10.06
C CYS A 338 -13.07 -1.80 10.31
N TRP A 339 -13.27 -1.20 11.47
CA TRP A 339 -14.48 -0.44 11.77
C TRP A 339 -14.11 0.91 12.34
N LEU A 340 -14.97 1.88 12.06
CA LEU A 340 -14.97 3.15 12.76
C LEU A 340 -16.08 3.15 13.82
N LYS A 341 -15.70 3.36 15.07
CA LYS A 341 -16.64 3.51 16.18
C LYS A 341 -17.26 4.90 16.14
N THR A 342 -18.58 4.95 16.20
CA THR A 342 -19.35 6.20 16.20
C THR A 342 -20.26 6.26 17.42
N ALA A 343 -20.91 7.41 17.65
CA ALA A 343 -21.90 7.55 18.72
C ALA A 343 -23.12 6.63 18.53
N THR A 344 -23.44 6.27 17.29
CA THR A 344 -24.63 5.48 16.92
C THR A 344 -24.35 4.01 16.67
N GLY A 345 -23.08 3.58 16.67
CA GLY A 345 -22.70 2.20 16.40
C GLY A 345 -21.36 2.07 15.68
N LEU A 346 -21.21 0.99 14.93
CA LEU A 346 -20.05 0.76 14.08
C LEU A 346 -20.36 1.21 12.66
N MET A 347 -19.36 1.80 12.01
CA MET A 347 -19.39 2.16 10.60
C MET A 347 -18.39 1.26 9.88
N ASP A 348 -18.87 0.53 8.88
CA ASP A 348 -18.00 -0.18 7.94
C ASP A 348 -17.27 0.83 7.04
N PRO A 349 -16.06 0.50 6.56
CA PRO A 349 -15.41 1.28 5.53
C PRO A 349 -16.27 1.30 4.26
N ILE A 350 -16.02 2.28 3.42
CA ILE A 350 -16.58 2.31 2.06
C ILE A 350 -16.23 0.97 1.39
N PRO A 351 -17.19 0.28 0.75
CA PRO A 351 -16.94 -0.99 0.07
C PRO A 351 -15.67 -0.95 -0.80
N GLY A 352 -14.89 -2.04 -0.74
CA GLY A 352 -13.57 -2.16 -1.36
C GLY A 352 -12.46 -1.26 -0.81
N SER A 353 -12.75 -0.32 0.08
CA SER A 353 -11.84 0.75 0.49
C SER A 353 -11.08 0.46 1.78
N CYS A 354 -10.96 -0.81 2.15
CA CYS A 354 -10.11 -1.25 3.23
C CYS A 354 -9.28 -2.46 2.82
N GLY A 355 -8.11 -2.61 3.41
CA GLY A 355 -7.25 -3.75 3.19
C GLY A 355 -6.03 -3.72 4.07
N SER A 356 -5.27 -4.80 4.00
CA SER A 356 -3.94 -4.89 4.58
C SER A 356 -3.01 -5.66 3.66
N THR A 357 -1.75 -5.28 3.61
CA THR A 357 -0.70 -5.99 2.88
C THR A 357 0.59 -5.85 3.65
N ASP A 358 1.25 -6.98 3.90
CA ASP A 358 2.47 -7.07 4.70
C ASP A 358 2.29 -6.44 6.10
N CYS A 359 2.98 -5.33 6.36
CA CYS A 359 2.88 -4.57 7.60
C CYS A 359 2.05 -3.28 7.46
N ILE A 360 1.29 -3.10 6.38
CA ILE A 360 0.49 -1.89 6.13
C ILE A 360 -1.00 -2.25 6.16
N PHE A 361 -1.82 -1.37 6.71
CA PHE A 361 -3.28 -1.40 6.52
C PHE A 361 -3.80 -0.05 6.06
N TRP A 362 -4.96 -0.07 5.40
CA TRP A 362 -5.71 1.12 5.03
C TRP A 362 -7.21 0.90 5.17
N ALA A 363 -7.94 1.98 5.41
CA ALA A 363 -9.39 2.02 5.35
C ALA A 363 -9.87 3.43 4.99
N ALA A 364 -10.96 3.53 4.23
CA ALA A 364 -11.65 4.78 3.96
C ALA A 364 -13.08 4.73 4.52
N PHE A 365 -13.49 5.75 5.24
CA PHE A 365 -14.84 5.85 5.82
C PHE A 365 -15.56 7.09 5.30
N ASP A 366 -16.84 6.95 4.97
CA ASP A 366 -17.70 8.08 4.64
C ASP A 366 -18.25 8.71 5.92
N ILE A 367 -17.71 9.86 6.30
CA ILE A 367 -18.02 10.51 7.57
C ILE A 367 -18.96 11.72 7.42
N ARG A 368 -19.67 11.84 6.29
CA ARG A 368 -20.61 12.96 6.02
C ARG A 368 -21.61 13.20 7.13
N ASP A 369 -22.10 12.13 7.74
CA ASP A 369 -23.17 12.15 8.73
C ASP A 369 -22.65 12.18 10.18
N LEU A 370 -21.33 12.28 10.39
CA LEU A 370 -20.76 12.37 11.73
C LEU A 370 -20.76 13.81 12.24
N GLU A 371 -21.32 14.01 13.44
CA GLU A 371 -21.32 15.34 14.09
C GLU A 371 -19.92 15.84 14.46
N LYS A 372 -18.96 14.91 14.61
CA LYS A 372 -17.57 15.21 14.99
C LYS A 372 -16.61 14.36 14.17
N PRO A 373 -15.43 14.90 13.81
CA PRO A 373 -14.39 14.10 13.20
C PRO A 373 -13.96 13.01 14.20
N PRO A 374 -13.81 11.76 13.74
CA PRO A 374 -13.36 10.67 14.58
C PRO A 374 -11.91 10.82 15.00
N ASP A 375 -11.57 10.28 16.16
CA ASP A 375 -10.22 10.19 16.68
C ASP A 375 -9.58 8.83 16.31
N LYS A 376 -8.26 8.71 16.43
CA LYS A 376 -7.53 7.44 16.28
C LYS A 376 -8.12 6.35 17.19
N SER A 377 -8.50 6.71 18.41
CA SER A 377 -9.09 5.78 19.38
C SER A 377 -10.45 5.20 18.95
N ASP A 378 -11.09 5.77 17.91
CA ASP A 378 -12.33 5.26 17.33
C ASP A 378 -12.09 4.16 16.29
N ILE A 379 -10.84 3.93 15.86
CA ILE A 379 -10.50 2.89 14.88
C ILE A 379 -10.38 1.53 15.56
N ILE A 380 -11.10 0.54 15.03
CA ILE A 380 -11.11 -0.83 15.52
C ILE A 380 -10.60 -1.75 14.42
N LEU A 381 -9.47 -2.42 14.65
CA LEU A 381 -8.95 -3.44 13.76
C LEU A 381 -9.10 -4.84 14.36
N ARG A 382 -9.61 -5.79 13.58
CA ARG A 382 -9.61 -7.22 13.88
C ARG A 382 -9.14 -8.00 12.67
N TYR A 383 -8.38 -9.05 12.92
CA TYR A 383 -7.91 -9.96 11.88
C TYR A 383 -8.40 -11.36 12.18
N ILE A 384 -8.59 -12.15 11.13
CA ILE A 384 -8.86 -13.57 11.27
C ILE A 384 -7.88 -14.35 10.43
N ARG A 385 -7.22 -15.29 11.10
CA ARG A 385 -6.35 -16.30 10.52
C ARG A 385 -7.02 -17.65 10.59
N TYR A 386 -7.04 -18.40 9.51
CA TYR A 386 -7.55 -19.77 9.43
C TYR A 386 -6.37 -20.72 9.38
N GLU A 387 -6.47 -21.77 10.19
CA GLU A 387 -5.46 -22.84 10.28
C GLU A 387 -6.07 -24.22 10.12
#